data_AF-A0A561R319-F1
#
_entry.id   AF-A0A561R319-F1
#
_cell.length_a   1.000
_cell.length_b   1.000
_cell.length_c   1.000
_cell.angle_alpha   90.00
_cell.angle_beta   90.00
_cell.angle_gamma   90.00
#
_symmetry.space_group_name_H-M   'P 1'
#
loop_
_entity.id
_entity.type
_entity.pdbx_description
1 polymer ?
#
loop_
_entity_poly.entity_id
_entity_poly.type
_entity_poly.pdbx_seq_one_letter_code
_entity_poly.pdbx_strand_id
1 'polypeptide(L)'
;MADKPVLSDPITLRVPQDILDDIEKIAETSERSRSWVIVRALKYYLMAEGNDILQIRKGEEQIANGEFVDADEFFAELLGEKSGAKNSDAA
;
A
#
# COMPACT_ATOMS: atom_id res chain seq x y z
N MET A 1 5.46 16.66 22.09
CA MET A 1 6.67 16.20 21.37
C MET A 1 6.26 14.97 20.60
N ALA A 2 6.46 14.93 19.28
CA ALA A 2 6.13 13.73 18.51
C ALA A 2 7.06 12.61 18.98
N ASP A 3 6.48 11.48 19.37
CA ASP A 3 7.23 10.35 19.90
C ASP A 3 8.20 9.84 18.82
N LYS A 4 9.43 9.49 19.20
CA LYS A 4 10.40 8.98 18.24
C LYS A 4 9.90 7.62 17.73
N PRO A 5 9.89 7.38 16.41
CA PRO A 5 9.43 6.10 15.88
C PRO A 5 10.30 4.96 16.42
N VAL A 6 9.64 3.88 16.87
CA VAL A 6 10.32 2.64 17.26
C VAL A 6 11.04 2.09 16.02
N LEU A 7 12.35 1.89 16.14
CA LEU A 7 13.17 1.36 15.06
C LEU A 7 13.17 -0.17 15.12
N SER A 8 13.31 -0.80 13.95
CA SER A 8 13.59 -2.23 13.87
C SER A 8 14.99 -2.54 14.39
N ASP A 9 15.29 -3.83 14.58
CA ASP A 9 16.67 -4.29 14.67
C ASP A 9 17.45 -3.89 13.39
N PRO A 10 18.79 -3.74 13.49
CA PRO A 10 19.62 -3.41 12.33
C PRO A 10 19.49 -4.46 11.22
N ILE A 11 19.32 -3.99 9.98
CA ILE A 11 19.27 -4.83 8.79
C ILE A 11 20.62 -4.75 8.06
N THR A 12 21.23 -5.90 7.77
CA THR A 12 22.43 -5.97 6.93
C THR A 12 22.01 -6.06 5.46
N LEU A 13 22.34 -5.05 4.66
CA LEU A 13 21.99 -4.97 3.24
C LEU A 13 23.25 -4.95 2.37
N ARG A 14 23.24 -5.71 1.27
CA ARG A 14 24.23 -5.61 0.20
C ARG A 14 23.63 -4.86 -0.98
N VAL A 15 24.38 -3.91 -1.53
CA VAL A 15 24.03 -3.15 -2.73
C VAL A 15 25.21 -3.16 -3.70
N PRO A 16 24.98 -2.97 -5.01
CA PRO A 16 26.05 -2.68 -5.97
C PRO A 16 26.93 -1.51 -5.52
N GLN A 17 28.23 -1.56 -5.85
CA GLN A 17 29.21 -0.58 -5.36
C GLN A 17 28.94 0.83 -5.90
N ASP A 18 28.56 0.95 -7.17
CA ASP A 18 28.17 2.20 -7.81
C ASP A 18 26.96 2.85 -7.12
N ILE A 19 25.97 2.06 -6.72
CA ILE A 19 24.82 2.54 -5.96
C ILE A 19 25.25 3.03 -4.56
N LEU A 20 26.15 2.31 -3.90
CA LEU A 20 26.68 2.75 -2.60
C LEU A 20 27.41 4.10 -2.72
N ASP A 21 28.26 4.25 -3.74
CA ASP A 21 29.01 5.47 -3.99
C ASP A 21 28.08 6.66 -4.19
N ASP A 22 26.97 6.49 -4.93
CA ASP A 22 25.99 7.55 -5.14
C ASP A 22 25.16 7.87 -3.88
N ILE A 23 24.79 6.86 -3.08
CA ILE A 23 24.16 7.06 -1.77
C ILE A 23 25.06 7.89 -0.86
N GLU A 24 26.37 7.62 -0.85
CA GLU A 24 27.34 8.34 -0.04
C GLU A 24 27.51 9.79 -0.46
N LYS A 25 27.61 10.07 -1.77
CA LYS A 25 27.63 11.45 -2.30
C LYS A 25 26.37 12.23 -1.95
N ILE A 26 25.19 11.60 -2.07
CA ILE A 26 23.91 12.24 -1.70
C ILE A 26 23.88 12.55 -0.21
N ALA A 27 24.30 11.60 0.63
CA ALA A 27 24.34 11.76 2.08
C ALA A 27 25.26 12.92 2.48
N GLU A 28 26.47 12.97 1.92
CA GLU A 28 27.44 14.06 2.15
C GLU A 28 26.89 15.41 1.72
N THR A 29 26.42 15.51 0.47
CA THR A 29 25.92 16.78 -0.11
C THR A 29 24.68 17.31 0.61
N SER A 30 23.84 16.42 1.13
CA SER A 30 22.61 16.79 1.84
C SER A 30 22.78 16.95 3.35
N GLU A 31 23.98 16.73 3.89
CA GLU A 31 24.26 16.70 5.33
C GLU A 31 23.33 15.73 6.08
N ARG A 32 23.12 14.53 5.49
CA ARG A 32 22.27 13.46 6.03
C ARG A 32 23.06 12.17 6.21
N SER A 33 22.51 11.24 6.97
CA SER A 33 23.09 9.91 7.10
C SER A 33 22.73 9.03 5.90
N ARG A 34 23.57 8.02 5.61
CA ARG A 34 23.27 6.96 4.63
C ARG A 34 21.93 6.30 4.91
N SER A 35 21.65 6.03 6.18
CA SER A 35 20.38 5.45 6.63
C SER A 35 19.19 6.34 6.26
N TRP A 36 19.31 7.67 6.38
CA TRP A 36 18.25 8.58 5.96
C TRP A 36 17.97 8.50 4.46
N VAL A 37 19.01 8.44 3.62
CA VAL A 37 18.87 8.32 2.16
C VAL A 37 18.17 7.00 1.80
N ILE A 38 18.63 5.90 2.39
CA ILE A 38 18.08 4.57 2.15
C ILE A 38 16.62 4.49 2.61
N VAL A 39 16.31 4.90 3.85
CA VAL A 39 14.94 4.90 4.37
C VAL A 39 14.03 5.80 3.53
N ARG A 40 14.54 6.93 3.03
CA ARG A 40 13.77 7.80 2.12
C ARG A 40 13.45 7.09 0.81
N ALA A 41 14.42 6.44 0.17
CA ALA A 41 14.20 5.67 -1.05
C ALA A 41 13.18 4.55 -0.84
N LEU A 42 13.31 3.79 0.26
CA LEU A 42 12.36 2.73 0.62
C LEU A 42 10.94 3.26 0.85
N LYS A 43 10.79 4.44 1.47
CA LYS A 43 9.48 5.08 1.61
C LYS A 43 8.87 5.42 0.26
N TYR A 44 9.65 5.94 -0.68
CA TYR A 44 9.14 6.22 -2.03
C TYR A 44 8.71 4.95 -2.76
N TYR A 45 9.48 3.85 -2.64
CA TYR A 45 9.05 2.55 -3.17
C TYR A 45 7.72 2.11 -2.56
N LEU A 46 7.58 2.19 -1.24
CA LEU A 46 6.35 1.80 -0.53
C LEU A 46 5.15 2.71 -0.81
N MET A 47 5.37 3.94 -1.27
CA MET A 47 4.30 4.85 -1.71
C MET A 47 3.87 4.62 -3.16
N ALA A 48 4.69 3.94 -3.96
CA ALA A 48 4.45 3.66 -5.37
C ALA A 48 4.21 2.15 -5.57
N GLU A 49 5.09 1.46 -6.29
CA GLU A 49 4.98 0.02 -6.60
C GLU A 49 4.73 -0.85 -5.37
N GLY A 50 5.39 -0.56 -4.25
CA GLY A 50 5.18 -1.29 -3.01
C GLY A 50 3.75 -1.15 -2.48
N ASN A 51 3.10 0.00 -2.67
CA ASN A 51 1.69 0.17 -2.28
C ASN A 51 0.78 -0.71 -3.14
N ASP A 52 1.01 -0.78 -4.45
CA ASP A 52 0.17 -1.57 -5.36
C ASP A 52 0.20 -3.06 -4.97
N ILE A 53 1.39 -3.59 -4.67
CA ILE A 53 1.56 -4.96 -4.17
C ILE A 53 0.79 -5.17 -2.86
N LEU A 54 0.89 -4.24 -1.92
CA LEU A 54 0.19 -4.32 -0.65
C LEU A 54 -1.34 -4.22 -0.81
N GLN A 55 -1.84 -3.41 -1.73
CA GLN A 55 -3.28 -3.31 -1.99
C GLN A 55 -3.83 -4.58 -2.63
N ILE A 56 -3.10 -5.20 -3.57
CA ILE A 56 -3.48 -6.50 -4.15
C ILE A 56 -3.58 -7.55 -3.03
N ARG A 57 -2.53 -7.66 -2.22
CA ARG A 57 -2.49 -8.62 -1.11
C ARG A 57 -3.65 -8.40 -0.12
N LYS A 58 -3.98 -7.15 0.18
CA LYS A 58 -5.13 -6.80 1.01
C LYS A 58 -6.45 -7.24 0.36
N GLY A 59 -6.63 -6.99 -0.95
CA GLY A 59 -7.81 -7.41 -1.69
C GLY A 59 -8.03 -8.92 -1.64
N GLU A 60 -6.96 -9.71 -1.76
CA GLU A 60 -7.03 -11.17 -1.61
C GLU A 60 -7.50 -11.59 -0.20
N GLU A 61 -7.04 -10.91 0.85
CA GLU A 61 -7.48 -11.15 2.23
C GLU A 61 -8.96 -10.81 2.42
N GLN A 62 -9.43 -9.71 1.82
CA GLN A 62 -10.84 -9.33 1.86
C GLN A 62 -11.72 -10.37 1.18
N ILE A 63 -11.32 -10.88 0.01
CA ILE A 63 -12.04 -11.96 -0.67
C ILE A 63 -12.09 -13.21 0.21
N ALA A 64 -10.96 -13.61 0.80
CA ALA A 64 -10.89 -14.78 1.68
C ALA A 64 -11.79 -14.66 2.92
N ASN A 65 -11.98 -13.44 3.44
CA ASN A 65 -12.84 -13.14 4.57
C ASN A 65 -14.32 -12.96 4.19
N GLY A 66 -14.67 -13.03 2.91
CA GLY A 66 -16.03 -12.75 2.43
C GLY A 66 -16.39 -11.26 2.39
N GLU A 67 -15.39 -10.36 2.46
CA GLU A 67 -15.55 -8.91 2.39
C GLU A 67 -15.58 -8.44 0.92
N PHE A 68 -16.47 -9.01 0.11
CA PHE A 68 -16.68 -8.63 -1.28
C PHE A 68 -18.17 -8.56 -1.60
N VAL A 69 -18.52 -7.85 -2.67
CA VAL A 69 -19.87 -7.80 -3.22
C VAL A 69 -19.84 -8.34 -4.65
N ASP A 70 -20.93 -8.97 -5.07
CA ASP A 70 -21.08 -9.39 -6.46
C ASP A 70 -21.12 -8.16 -7.39
N ALA A 71 -20.45 -8.24 -8.54
CA ALA A 71 -20.34 -7.11 -9.44
C ALA A 71 -21.69 -6.69 -10.02
N ASP A 72 -22.55 -7.66 -10.36
CA ASP A 72 -23.87 -7.38 -10.94
C ASP A 72 -24.79 -6.74 -9.88
N GLU A 73 -24.74 -7.22 -8.63
CA GLU A 73 -25.46 -6.62 -7.50
C GLU A 73 -25.02 -5.16 -7.27
N PHE A 74 -23.71 -4.91 -7.25
CA PHE A 74 -23.16 -3.57 -7.06
C PHE A 74 -23.56 -2.60 -8.19
N PHE A 75 -23.50 -3.04 -9.46
CA PHE A 75 -23.91 -2.19 -10.59
C PHE A 75 -25.41 -1.90 -10.59
N ALA A 76 -26.25 -2.87 -10.23
CA ALA A 76 -27.70 -2.65 -10.11
C ALA A 76 -28.02 -1.59 -9.05
N GLU A 77 -27.32 -1.62 -7.90
CA GLU A 77 -27.44 -0.61 -6.85
C GLU A 77 -26.96 0.77 -7.34
N LEU A 78 -25.75 0.85 -7.90
CA LEU A 78 -25.11 2.11 -8.28
C LEU A 78 -25.85 2.83 -9.42
N LEU A 79 -26.36 2.09 -10.40
CA LEU A 79 -27.06 2.63 -11.57
C LEU A 79 -28.55 2.89 -11.31
N GLY A 80 -29.03 2.60 -10.09
CA GLY A 80 -30.39 2.91 -9.67
C GLY A 80 -31.46 2.07 -10.38
N GLU A 81 -31.10 0.90 -10.90
CA GLU A 81 -32.06 -0.11 -11.32
C GLU A 81 -32.69 -0.67 -10.05
N LYS A 82 -33.69 0.05 -9.52
CA LYS A 82 -34.56 -0.48 -8.47
C LYS A 82 -35.02 -1.85 -8.96
N SER A 83 -34.61 -2.90 -8.25
CA SER A 83 -35.28 -4.18 -8.27
C SER A 83 -36.77 -3.92 -7.98
N GLY A 84 -37.54 -3.81 -9.06
CA GLY A 84 -38.98 -3.84 -9.04
C GLY A 84 -39.39 -5.28 -8.83
N ALA A 85 -40.32 -5.48 -7.89
CA ALA A 85 -40.94 -6.74 -7.45
C ALA A 85 -40.07 -7.55 -6.46
N LYS A 86 -40.50 -7.75 -5.21
CA LYS A 86 -41.82 -8.30 -4.85
C LYS A 86 -42.47 -7.59 -3.67
N ASN A 87 -43.58 -6.91 -3.96
CA ASN A 87 -44.76 -6.84 -3.08
C ASN A 87 -45.99 -7.14 -3.96
N SER A 88 -46.32 -8.43 -4.03
CA SER A 88 -47.61 -9.04 -4.41
C SER A 88 -47.38 -10.55 -4.18
N ASP A 89 -47.94 -11.18 -3.16
CA ASP A 89 -49.38 -11.31 -2.99
C ASP A 89 -49.83 -11.04 -1.55
N ALA A 90 -50.72 -10.05 -1.44
CA ALA A 90 -51.87 -10.17 -0.58
C ALA A 90 -52.95 -10.92 -1.39
N ALA A 91 -53.27 -12.13 -0.97
CA ALA A 91 -54.57 -12.77 -1.13
C ALA A 91 -54.78 -13.73 0.04
#